data_AF-A0A957C126-F1
#
_entry.id   AF-A0A957C126-F1
#
_cell.length_a   1.000
_cell.length_b   1.000
_cell.length_c   1.000
_cell.angle_alpha   90.00
_cell.angle_beta   90.00
_cell.angle_gamma   90.00
#
_symmetry.space_group_name_H-M   'P 1'
#
loop_
_entity.id
_entity.type
_entity.pdbx_description
1 polymer ?
#
loop_
_entity_poly.entity_id
_entity_poly.type
_entity_poly.pdbx_seq_one_letter_code
_entity_poly.pdbx_strand_id
1 'polypeptide(L)'
;MYLSQLILNPRSRDARTDLADRYELHRTLLNAFPETLPENERVLYRVEDNRNLPIVSVLVQSQFLPDWDAAERMQRRGYLADAPQVRCIMPEIAQGKRLPFRLQANPTVKRDGSRHAIYGDEDLHTWLQRKGEQH
;
A
#
# COMPACT_ATOMS: atom_id res chain seq x y z
N MET A 1 -8.20 9.87 -8.08
CA MET A 1 -7.85 8.71 -7.23
C MET A 1 -7.99 9.12 -5.77
N TYR A 2 -8.12 8.15 -4.86
CA TYR A 2 -8.24 8.38 -3.43
C TYR A 2 -6.98 7.89 -2.71
N LEU A 3 -6.56 8.66 -1.70
CA LEU A 3 -5.59 8.22 -0.71
C LEU A 3 -6.29 8.11 0.63
N SER A 4 -6.11 6.96 1.29
CA SER A 4 -6.53 6.76 2.67
C SER A 4 -5.31 6.58 3.57
N GLN A 5 -5.36 7.19 4.74
CA GLN A 5 -4.43 6.91 5.84
C GLN A 5 -5.17 6.16 6.93
N LEU A 6 -4.67 4.98 7.27
CA LEU A 6 -5.17 4.14 8.34
C LEU A 6 -4.13 4.08 9.44
N ILE A 7 -4.48 4.47 10.67
CA ILE A 7 -3.57 4.37 11.82
C ILE A 7 -3.94 3.10 12.58
N LEU A 8 -3.13 2.04 12.41
CA LEU A 8 -3.35 0.77 13.09
C LEU A 8 -2.86 0.86 14.54
N ASN A 9 -3.61 0.25 15.45
CA ASN A 9 -3.24 0.16 16.85
C ASN A 9 -2.36 -1.08 17.09
N PRO A 10 -1.06 -0.92 17.41
CA PRO A 10 -0.18 -2.07 17.64
C PRO A 10 -0.55 -2.91 18.87
N ARG A 11 -1.41 -2.39 19.76
CA ARG A 11 -1.95 -3.17 20.90
C ARG A 11 -3.07 -4.13 20.50
N SER A 12 -3.71 -3.96 19.34
CA SER A 12 -4.69 -4.92 18.83
C SER A 12 -4.01 -6.16 18.27
N ARG A 13 -4.51 -7.34 18.68
CA ARG A 13 -4.05 -8.62 18.12
C ARG A 13 -4.34 -8.72 16.63
N ASP A 14 -5.53 -8.31 16.21
CA ASP A 14 -5.94 -8.38 14.81
C ASP A 14 -5.08 -7.48 13.93
N ALA A 15 -4.80 -6.26 14.38
CA ALA A 15 -3.91 -5.34 13.67
C ALA A 15 -2.48 -5.89 13.57
N ARG A 16 -1.95 -6.52 14.64
CA ARG A 16 -0.63 -7.18 14.59
C ARG A 16 -0.60 -8.36 13.63
N THR A 17 -1.66 -9.17 13.58
CA THR A 17 -1.76 -10.28 12.63
C THR A 17 -1.70 -9.77 11.19
N ASP A 18 -2.47 -8.73 10.87
CA ASP A 18 -2.44 -8.15 9.53
C ASP A 18 -1.07 -7.52 9.21
N LEU A 19 -0.48 -6.79 10.15
CA LEU A 19 0.85 -6.19 9.95
C LEU A 19 1.97 -7.24 9.76
N ALA A 20 1.83 -8.43 10.34
CA ALA A 20 2.79 -9.51 10.17
C ALA A 20 2.66 -10.24 8.82
N ASP A 21 1.48 -10.20 8.19
CA ASP A 21 1.19 -10.90 6.94
C ASP A 21 0.59 -9.95 5.90
N ARG A 22 1.39 -9.63 4.88
CA ARG A 22 1.01 -8.75 3.76
C ARG A 22 -0.22 -9.23 3.01
N TYR A 23 -0.44 -10.54 2.94
CA TYR A 23 -1.61 -11.10 2.27
C TYR A 23 -2.86 -10.87 3.12
N GLU A 24 -2.80 -11.15 4.42
CA GLU A 24 -3.92 -10.90 5.33
C GLU A 24 -4.26 -9.42 5.44
N LEU A 25 -3.26 -8.53 5.54
CA LEU A 25 -3.50 -7.09 5.49
C LEU A 25 -4.19 -6.69 4.19
N HIS A 26 -3.72 -7.19 3.04
CA HIS A 26 -4.35 -6.88 1.76
C HIS A 26 -5.80 -7.36 1.71
N ARG A 27 -6.07 -8.58 2.20
CA ARG A 27 -7.43 -9.14 2.29
C ARG A 27 -8.33 -8.27 3.17
N THR A 28 -7.85 -7.83 4.33
CA THR A 28 -8.59 -6.92 5.21
C THR A 28 -8.87 -5.57 4.54
N LEU A 29 -7.89 -5.01 3.82
CA LEU A 29 -8.05 -3.74 3.08
C LEU A 29 -9.08 -3.84 1.96
N LEU A 30 -9.14 -4.98 1.26
CA LEU A 30 -10.08 -5.20 0.16
C LEU A 30 -11.54 -5.23 0.62
N ASN A 31 -11.81 -5.49 1.90
CA ASN A 31 -13.17 -5.45 2.45
C ASN A 31 -13.78 -4.02 2.47
N ALA A 32 -12.96 -2.99 2.24
CA ALA A 32 -13.46 -1.63 2.04
C ALA A 32 -13.95 -1.36 0.60
N PHE A 33 -13.94 -2.38 -0.25
CA PHE A 33 -14.33 -2.31 -1.65
C PHE A 33 -15.34 -3.42 -1.98
N PRO A 34 -16.10 -3.30 -3.08
CA PRO A 34 -17.00 -4.36 -3.53
C PRO A 34 -16.24 -5.67 -3.79
N GLU A 35 -16.92 -6.80 -3.58
CA GLU A 35 -16.35 -8.15 -3.81
C GLU A 35 -15.79 -8.31 -5.23
N THR A 36 -16.49 -7.76 -6.23
CA THR A 36 -15.99 -7.65 -7.60
C THR A 36 -15.47 -6.23 -7.83
N LEU A 37 -14.15 -6.10 -7.91
CA LEU A 37 -13.51 -4.82 -8.23
C LEU A 37 -13.78 -4.42 -9.69
N PRO A 38 -14.02 -3.12 -9.96
CA PRO A 38 -14.05 -2.62 -11.33
C PRO A 38 -12.74 -2.90 -12.08
N GLU A 39 -12.80 -3.06 -13.41
CA GLU A 39 -11.63 -3.41 -14.25
C GLU A 39 -10.47 -2.41 -14.11
N ASN A 40 -10.79 -1.13 -13.91
CA ASN A 40 -9.81 -0.07 -13.73
C ASN A 40 -9.38 0.14 -12.27
N GLU A 41 -9.92 -0.61 -11.31
CA GLU A 41 -9.52 -0.52 -9.90
C GLU A 41 -8.23 -1.31 -9.65
N ARG A 42 -7.33 -0.67 -8.91
CA ARG A 42 -6.08 -1.27 -8.46
C ARG A 42 -5.73 -0.71 -7.09
N VAL A 43 -6.20 -1.42 -6.07
CA VAL A 43 -5.88 -1.12 -4.68
C VAL A 43 -4.39 -1.37 -4.43
N LEU A 44 -3.67 -0.32 -4.04
CA LEU A 44 -2.28 -0.37 -3.63
C LEU A 44 -2.19 0.06 -2.18
N TYR A 45 -1.21 -0.45 -1.45
CA TYR A 45 -0.93 0.02 -0.11
C TYR A 45 0.55 0.02 0.20
N ARG A 46 0.93 0.80 1.20
CA ARG A 46 2.26 0.79 1.80
C ARG A 46 2.14 0.95 3.31
N VAL A 47 2.77 0.05 4.05
CA VAL A 47 2.95 0.19 5.49
C VAL A 47 4.09 1.17 5.71
N GLU A 48 3.82 2.27 6.38
CA GLU A 48 4.84 3.23 6.79
C GLU A 48 5.45 2.76 8.12
N ASP A 49 6.71 2.33 8.06
CA ASP A 49 7.52 2.07 9.25
C ASP A 49 8.17 3.38 9.70
N ASN A 50 7.52 4.09 10.61
CA ASN A 50 8.17 5.17 11.33
C ASN A 50 8.62 4.64 12.70
N ARG A 51 9.85 4.13 12.74
CA ARG A 51 10.48 3.57 13.96
C ARG A 51 10.48 4.50 15.17
N ASN A 52 10.31 5.81 14.96
CA ASN A 52 10.31 6.82 16.02
C ASN A 52 8.91 7.11 16.58
N LEU A 53 7.86 6.57 15.97
CA LEU A 53 6.48 6.78 16.42
C LEU A 53 5.88 5.46 16.94
N PRO A 54 5.08 5.50 18.02
CA PRO A 54 4.39 4.33 18.54
C PRO A 54 3.18 3.92 17.68
N ILE A 55 3.04 4.47 16.47
CA ILE A 55 1.92 4.26 15.55
C ILE A 55 2.40 3.64 14.25
N VAL A 56 1.61 2.72 13.69
CA VAL A 56 1.86 2.12 12.38
C VAL A 56 0.79 2.63 11.43
N SER A 57 1.18 3.44 10.45
CA SER A 57 0.24 3.95 9.45
C SER A 57 0.31 3.15 8.16
N VAL A 58 -0.84 2.83 7.59
CA VAL A 58 -0.96 2.22 6.27
C VAL A 58 -1.52 3.28 5.32
N LEU A 59 -0.77 3.61 4.27
CA LEU A 59 -1.27 4.42 3.17
C LEU A 59 -1.89 3.49 2.12
N VAL A 60 -3.13 3.78 1.75
CA VAL A 60 -3.88 3.03 0.74
C VAL A 60 -4.21 3.95 -0.42
N GLN A 61 -4.01 3.48 -1.65
CA GLN A 61 -4.37 4.17 -2.88
C GLN A 61 -5.39 3.32 -3.64
N SER A 62 -6.46 3.97 -4.10
CA SER A 62 -7.51 3.35 -4.90
C SER A 62 -8.04 4.32 -5.96
N GLN A 63 -8.70 3.81 -6.99
CA GLN A 63 -9.36 4.65 -7.98
C GLN A 63 -10.74 5.12 -7.50
N PHE A 64 -11.47 4.26 -6.81
CA PHE A 64 -12.79 4.52 -6.25
C PHE A 64 -12.72 4.81 -4.75
N LEU A 65 -13.76 5.47 -4.25
CA LEU A 65 -13.88 5.83 -2.84
C LEU A 65 -14.04 4.54 -2.01
N PRO A 66 -13.16 4.27 -1.03
CA PRO A 66 -13.32 3.14 -0.14
C PRO A 66 -14.46 3.37 0.87
N ASP A 67 -15.17 2.29 1.19
CA ASP A 67 -16.10 2.22 2.30
C ASP A 67 -15.42 1.51 3.48
N TRP A 68 -14.73 2.27 4.33
CA TRP A 68 -14.03 1.70 5.48
C TRP A 68 -14.98 1.13 6.54
N ASP A 69 -16.26 1.49 6.53
CA ASP A 69 -17.27 0.96 7.45
C ASP A 69 -17.68 -0.48 7.07
N ALA A 70 -17.58 -0.84 5.78
CA ALA A 70 -17.75 -2.21 5.31
C ALA A 70 -16.62 -3.16 5.73
N ALA A 71 -15.44 -2.64 6.11
CA ALA A 71 -14.30 -3.44 6.53
C ALA A 71 -14.45 -3.95 7.98
N GLU A 72 -15.33 -4.93 8.20
CA GLU A 72 -15.74 -5.43 9.53
C GLU A 72 -14.59 -5.68 10.52
N ARG A 73 -13.47 -6.27 10.04
CA ARG A 73 -12.31 -6.55 10.89
C ARG A 73 -11.65 -5.26 11.40
N MET A 74 -11.60 -4.21 10.58
CA MET A 74 -11.07 -2.90 10.98
C MET A 74 -12.00 -2.16 11.93
N GLN A 75 -13.30 -2.43 11.85
CA GLN A 75 -14.31 -1.88 12.75
C GLN A 75 -14.30 -2.52 14.16
N ARG A 76 -13.57 -3.62 14.34
CA ARG A 76 -13.40 -4.22 15.67
C ARG A 76 -12.74 -3.25 16.61
N ARG A 77 -13.30 -3.12 17.82
CA ARG A 77 -12.86 -2.17 18.83
C ARG A 77 -11.34 -2.26 19.03
N GLY A 78 -10.68 -1.12 18.79
CA GLY A 78 -9.25 -0.97 19.00
C GLY A 78 -8.36 -1.52 17.90
N TYR A 79 -8.89 -1.99 16.75
CA TYR A 79 -8.06 -2.30 15.56
C TYR A 79 -7.36 -1.05 15.04
N LEU A 80 -8.13 0.01 14.77
CA LEU A 80 -7.60 1.33 14.44
C LEU A 80 -7.36 2.13 15.71
N ALA A 81 -6.30 2.94 15.70
CA ALA A 81 -5.99 3.90 16.76
C ALA A 81 -6.71 5.23 16.57
N ASP A 82 -7.11 5.53 15.33
CA ASP A 82 -7.86 6.73 14.94
C ASP A 82 -8.79 6.40 13.76
N ALA A 83 -9.75 7.27 13.47
CA ALA A 83 -10.65 7.12 12.35
C ALA A 83 -9.88 7.12 11.00
N PRO A 84 -10.31 6.35 9.99
CA PRO A 84 -9.77 6.41 8.64
C PRO A 84 -9.83 7.84 8.08
N GLN A 85 -8.72 8.33 7.53
CA GLN A 85 -8.68 9.61 6.84
C GLN A 85 -8.65 9.35 5.34
N VAL A 86 -9.55 9.98 4.58
CA VAL A 86 -9.65 9.79 3.13
C VAL A 86 -9.57 11.14 2.42
N ARG A 87 -8.76 11.20 1.37
CA ARG A 87 -8.60 12.39 0.53
C ARG A 87 -8.67 12.03 -0.95
N CYS A 88 -9.53 12.71 -1.71
CA CYS A 88 -9.46 12.68 -3.16
C CYS A 88 -8.28 13.54 -3.64
N ILE A 89 -7.48 13.00 -4.55
CA ILE A 89 -6.35 13.70 -5.14
C ILE A 89 -6.38 13.61 -6.68
N MET A 90 -5.88 14.68 -7.29
CA MET A 90 -5.62 14.79 -8.72
C MET A 90 -4.12 15.10 -8.87
N PRO A 91 -3.26 14.09 -9.09
CA PRO A 91 -1.84 14.32 -9.23
C PRO A 91 -1.53 15.19 -10.45
N GLU A 92 -0.84 16.30 -10.23
CA GLU A 92 -0.33 17.15 -11.31
C GLU A 92 1.06 16.71 -11.73
N ILE A 93 1.12 15.88 -12.77
CA ILE A 93 2.35 15.37 -13.37
C ILE A 93 2.57 16.10 -14.70
N ALA A 94 3.76 16.66 -14.88
CA ALA A 94 4.15 17.38 -16.10
C ALA A 94 5.55 16.95 -16.52
N GLN A 95 5.81 16.95 -17.83
CA GLN A 95 7.12 16.62 -18.36
C GLN A 95 8.19 17.55 -17.79
N GLY A 96 9.34 16.99 -17.37
CA GLY A 96 10.44 17.73 -16.76
C GLY A 96 10.26 18.07 -15.27
N LYS A 97 9.07 17.86 -14.69
CA LYS A 97 8.82 18.09 -13.25
C LYS A 97 9.55 17.03 -12.42
N ARG A 98 10.42 17.47 -11.51
CA ARG A 98 11.07 16.58 -10.53
C ARG A 98 10.20 16.46 -9.30
N LEU A 99 9.87 15.24 -8.91
CA LEU A 99 9.04 14.94 -7.75
C LEU A 99 9.79 13.96 -6.83
N PRO A 100 9.77 14.18 -5.51
CA PRO A 100 10.19 13.14 -4.59
C PRO A 100 9.23 11.96 -4.68
N PHE A 101 9.74 10.75 -4.54
CA PHE A 101 8.91 9.55 -4.48
C PHE A 101 9.40 8.60 -3.39
N ARG A 102 8.49 7.74 -2.95
CA ARG A 102 8.78 6.61 -2.07
C ARG A 102 8.10 5.38 -2.66
N LEU A 103 8.84 4.29 -2.78
CA LEU A 103 8.34 3.04 -3.35
C LEU A 103 8.85 1.87 -2.51
N GLN A 104 7.93 0.99 -2.11
CA GLN A 104 8.26 -0.34 -1.65
C GLN A 104 7.91 -1.30 -2.80
N ALA A 105 8.90 -1.96 -3.36
CA ALA A 105 8.73 -2.87 -4.50
C ALA A 105 9.38 -4.23 -4.22
N ASN A 106 9.14 -5.19 -5.12
CA ASN A 106 9.84 -6.47 -5.16
C ASN A 106 10.72 -6.55 -6.44
N PRO A 107 11.99 -6.10 -6.37
CA PRO A 107 12.92 -6.16 -7.49
C PRO A 107 13.23 -7.61 -7.84
N THR A 108 12.76 -8.04 -9.01
CA THR A 108 12.93 -9.41 -9.49
C THR A 108 13.32 -9.45 -10.97
N VAL A 109 13.98 -10.52 -11.37
CA VAL A 109 14.25 -10.89 -12.75
C VAL A 109 13.66 -12.26 -13.04
N LYS A 110 13.09 -12.45 -14.25
CA LYS A 110 12.62 -13.76 -14.69
C LYS A 110 13.77 -14.50 -15.38
N ARG A 111 14.13 -15.68 -14.88
CA ARG A 111 15.12 -16.60 -15.47
C ARG A 111 14.52 -18.01 -15.43
N ASP A 112 14.67 -18.76 -16.52
CA ASP A 112 14.22 -20.16 -16.59
C ASP A 112 12.75 -20.37 -16.15
N GLY A 113 11.88 -19.42 -16.53
CA GLY A 113 10.46 -19.44 -16.15
C GLY A 113 10.15 -18.95 -14.73
N SER A 114 11.15 -18.83 -13.85
CA SER A 114 11.00 -18.47 -12.43
C SER A 114 11.41 -17.03 -12.13
N ARG A 115 10.88 -16.46 -11.04
CA ARG A 115 11.25 -15.10 -10.57
C ARG A 115 12.32 -15.20 -9.48
N HIS A 116 13.44 -14.52 -9.69
CA HIS A 116 14.53 -14.45 -8.73
C HIS A 116 14.67 -13.02 -8.20
N ALA A 117 14.87 -12.90 -6.89
CA ALA A 117 15.10 -11.62 -6.24
C ALA A 117 16.48 -11.04 -6.63
N ILE A 118 16.51 -9.73 -6.76
CA ILE A 118 17.72 -8.94 -6.97
C ILE A 118 18.15 -8.36 -5.62
N TYR A 119 19.44 -8.45 -5.29
CA TYR A 119 19.98 -8.00 -4.00
C TYR A 119 21.07 -6.94 -4.09
N GLY A 120 21.83 -6.87 -5.19
CA GLY A 120 22.93 -5.92 -5.32
C GLY A 120 22.43 -4.49 -5.51
N ASP A 121 22.98 -3.52 -4.78
CA ASP A 121 22.52 -2.13 -4.81
C ASP A 121 22.55 -1.53 -6.22
N GLU A 122 23.62 -1.75 -6.99
CA GLU A 122 23.71 -1.27 -8.38
C GLU A 122 22.63 -1.91 -9.28
N ASP A 123 22.37 -3.20 -9.09
CA ASP A 123 21.32 -3.93 -9.83
C ASP A 123 19.91 -3.44 -9.44
N LEU A 124 19.70 -3.07 -8.17
CA LEU A 124 18.45 -2.48 -7.69
C LEU A 124 18.19 -1.12 -8.32
N HIS A 125 19.21 -0.25 -8.41
CA HIS A 125 19.11 1.03 -9.08
C HIS A 125 18.83 0.86 -10.58
N THR A 126 19.56 -0.05 -11.24
CA THR A 126 19.35 -0.37 -12.65
C THR A 126 17.94 -0.89 -12.91
N TRP A 127 17.45 -1.77 -12.04
CA TRP A 127 16.09 -2.29 -12.10
C TRP A 127 15.04 -1.17 -11.98
N LEU A 128 15.24 -0.25 -11.03
CA LEU A 128 14.34 0.87 -10.79
C LEU A 128 14.31 1.85 -11.96
N GLN A 129 15.48 2.22 -12.50
CA GLN A 129 15.58 3.09 -13.68
C GLN A 129 14.87 2.48 -14.89
N ARG A 130 15.16 1.21 -15.20
CA ARG A 130 14.51 0.50 -16.31
C ARG A 130 12.99 0.46 -16.16
N LYS A 131 12.47 0.35 -14.93
CA LYS A 131 11.02 0.39 -14.67
C LYS A 131 10.42 1.79 -14.83
N GLY A 132 11.18 2.82 -14.51
CA GLY A 132 10.78 4.22 -14.74
C GLY A 132 10.68 4.59 -16.23
N GLU A 133 11.50 3.99 -17.09
CA GLU A 133 11.53 4.26 -18.54
C GLU A 133 10.46 3.51 -19.35
N GLN A 134 9.72 2.57 -18.73
CA GLN A 134 8.71 1.72 -19.40
C GLN A 134 7.30 2.36 -19.48
N HIS A 135 7.15 3.61 -19.04
CA HIS A 135 5.88 4.33 -18.92
C HIS A 135 6.00 5.74 -19.50
#